data_AF-A0A8J3BW19-F1
#
_entry.id   AF-A0A8J3BW19-F1
#
_cell.length_a   1.000
_cell.length_b   1.000
_cell.length_c   1.000
_cell.angle_alpha   90.00
_cell.angle_beta   90.00
_cell.angle_gamma   90.00
#
_symmetry.space_group_name_H-M   'P 1'
#
loop_
_entity.id
_entity.type
_entity.pdbx_description
1 polymer ?
#
loop_
_entity_poly.entity_id
_entity_poly.type
_entity_poly.pdbx_seq_one_letter_code
_entity_poly.pdbx_strand_id
1 'polypeptide(L)'
;MTAIEGVRREDRQESVPAGLEQLVQRVATLPALREKYRGMLGSAMPALADVPVLTKDEMRMALDDLVERARDAEFGAYVYGSGGTTSAPKLSLIPSDMFVPDIVRRWRPLDPGDVLVNMNTPGRLWSSHNFFNALAHDLGAVTVPLGSVERDELNDWLDFCERVKVTAMDGTPTHIAHMLEFCADTGRRPPEFRKLLWTGEPYSERATQLVAQLLPDADVYGIYGSTETWVIGHNGPDCPTDTFHVLPYQHIELDDGVVLVTNTHPRCLNPVLRYRVGDRGEFVACPCGDGTALHLTGRDDPQMKFVSVLVTPREIADVALDDPEVRDAQIVVYRHGTPTEHMQVRVVATPGCPAEALRERLRARILTRVYRLGWAVGSAPESFDVQVVEALAVNPRTYKTPLLVQET
;
A
#
# COMPACT_ATOMS: atom_id res chain seq x y z
N MET A 1 -25.93 -28.63 -2.41
CA MET A 1 -24.69 -29.38 -2.65
C MET A 1 -24.58 -29.63 -4.15
N THR A 2 -23.95 -28.71 -4.86
CA THR A 2 -23.58 -28.89 -6.26
C THR A 2 -22.10 -28.58 -6.29
N ALA A 3 -21.29 -29.60 -6.52
CA ALA A 3 -19.84 -29.53 -6.50
C ALA A 3 -19.38 -28.58 -7.62
N ILE A 4 -18.64 -27.53 -7.24
CA ILE A 4 -17.88 -26.73 -8.18
C ILE A 4 -16.68 -27.60 -8.57
N GLU A 5 -16.69 -28.09 -9.81
CA GLU A 5 -15.60 -28.87 -10.38
C GLU A 5 -14.29 -28.09 -10.28
N GLY A 6 -13.28 -28.73 -9.69
CA GLY A 6 -11.95 -28.17 -9.53
C GLY A 6 -11.27 -27.96 -10.88
N VAL A 7 -11.12 -26.70 -11.27
CA VAL A 7 -10.26 -26.29 -12.38
C VAL A 7 -8.82 -26.61 -11.99
N ARG A 8 -8.15 -27.47 -12.77
CA ARG A 8 -6.77 -27.91 -12.51
C ARG A 8 -5.79 -26.78 -12.82
N ARG A 9 -4.61 -26.85 -12.21
CA ARG A 9 -3.52 -25.85 -12.26
C ARG A 9 -3.06 -25.50 -13.69
N GLU A 10 -3.26 -26.39 -14.65
CA GLU A 10 -2.89 -26.21 -16.07
C GLU A 10 -3.93 -25.39 -16.86
N ASP A 11 -5.21 -25.36 -16.44
CA ASP A 11 -6.29 -24.71 -17.20
C ASP A 11 -6.35 -23.17 -17.02
N ARG A 12 -5.67 -22.62 -15.99
CA ARG A 12 -5.65 -21.15 -15.77
C ARG A 12 -4.63 -20.41 -16.63
N GLN A 13 -3.67 -21.11 -17.24
CA GLN A 13 -2.56 -20.47 -17.96
C GLN A 13 -2.82 -20.27 -19.47
N GLU A 14 -3.86 -20.88 -20.05
CA GLU A 14 -4.08 -20.85 -21.51
C GLU A 14 -5.32 -20.07 -21.97
N SER A 15 -6.27 -19.72 -21.10
CA SER A 15 -7.45 -18.94 -21.52
C SER A 15 -7.18 -17.44 -21.45
N VAL A 16 -7.35 -16.74 -22.58
CA VAL A 16 -7.36 -15.27 -22.65
C VAL A 16 -8.40 -14.73 -21.66
N PRO A 17 -8.02 -13.91 -20.66
CA PRO A 17 -8.96 -13.34 -19.71
C PRO A 17 -10.10 -12.58 -20.40
N ALA A 18 -11.33 -12.82 -19.94
CA ALA A 18 -12.47 -12.01 -20.35
C ALA A 18 -12.18 -10.53 -20.04
N GLY A 19 -12.40 -9.63 -21.00
CA GLY A 19 -12.09 -8.21 -20.83
C GLY A 19 -10.69 -7.80 -21.30
N LEU A 20 -9.78 -8.74 -21.59
CA LEU A 20 -8.40 -8.41 -21.99
C LEU A 20 -8.34 -7.61 -23.29
N GLU A 21 -9.15 -7.98 -24.28
CA GLU A 21 -9.21 -7.26 -25.56
C GLU A 21 -9.64 -5.80 -25.37
N GLN A 22 -10.72 -5.57 -24.61
CA GLN A 22 -11.18 -4.21 -24.32
C GLN A 22 -10.12 -3.43 -23.53
N LEU A 23 -9.42 -4.07 -22.60
CA LEU A 23 -8.33 -3.44 -21.87
C LEU A 23 -7.19 -3.04 -22.81
N VAL A 24 -6.69 -3.95 -23.66
CA VAL A 24 -5.63 -3.65 -24.63
C VAL A 24 -6.02 -2.51 -25.57
N GLN A 25 -7.26 -2.51 -26.08
CA GLN A 25 -7.78 -1.42 -26.91
C GLN A 25 -7.77 -0.07 -26.17
N ARG A 26 -8.18 -0.05 -24.90
CA ARG A 26 -8.14 1.17 -24.07
C ARG A 26 -6.71 1.60 -23.78
N VAL A 27 -5.80 0.69 -23.49
CA VAL A 27 -4.40 1.04 -23.18
C VAL A 27 -3.69 1.56 -24.44
N ALA A 28 -3.89 0.91 -25.60
CA ALA A 28 -3.25 1.30 -26.85
C ALA A 28 -3.71 2.67 -27.39
N THR A 29 -4.84 3.20 -26.92
CA THR A 29 -5.31 4.53 -27.30
C THR A 29 -4.65 5.64 -26.48
N LEU A 30 -4.03 5.34 -25.32
CA LEU A 30 -3.32 6.32 -24.49
C LEU A 30 -2.05 6.79 -25.20
N PRO A 31 -1.89 8.09 -25.49
CA PRO A 31 -0.68 8.63 -26.11
C PRO A 31 0.64 8.09 -25.53
N ALA A 32 0.80 8.11 -24.21
CA ALA A 32 2.02 7.65 -23.54
C ALA A 32 2.33 6.15 -23.73
N LEU A 33 1.32 5.32 -24.00
CA LEU A 33 1.44 3.86 -24.09
C LEU A 33 1.19 3.32 -25.51
N ARG A 34 0.73 4.17 -26.44
CA ARG A 34 0.30 3.79 -27.78
C ARG A 34 1.36 3.02 -28.56
N GLU A 35 2.59 3.52 -28.56
CA GLU A 35 3.68 2.90 -29.33
C GLU A 35 3.93 1.45 -28.90
N LYS A 36 3.83 1.19 -27.59
CA LYS A 36 4.05 -0.12 -26.98
C LYS A 36 2.95 -1.13 -27.31
N TYR A 37 1.68 -0.70 -27.39
CA TYR A 37 0.55 -1.62 -27.53
C TYR A 37 -0.17 -1.57 -28.89
N ARG A 38 0.09 -0.58 -29.76
CA ARG A 38 -0.60 -0.45 -31.06
C ARG A 38 -0.45 -1.68 -31.98
N GLY A 39 0.67 -2.39 -31.88
CA GLY A 39 0.93 -3.60 -32.68
C GLY A 39 0.01 -4.77 -32.33
N MET A 40 -0.69 -4.67 -31.19
CA MET A 40 -1.64 -5.67 -30.70
C MET A 40 -3.08 -5.38 -31.13
N LEU A 41 -3.32 -4.26 -31.81
CA LEU A 41 -4.64 -3.90 -32.32
C LEU A 41 -4.92 -4.63 -33.64
N GLY A 42 -6.05 -5.35 -33.72
CA GLY A 42 -6.56 -5.95 -34.96
C GLY A 42 -5.94 -7.31 -35.35
N SER A 43 -5.04 -7.86 -34.55
CA SER A 43 -4.60 -9.26 -34.62
C SER A 43 -5.52 -10.17 -33.79
N ALA A 44 -5.40 -11.50 -33.95
CA ALA A 44 -5.90 -12.41 -32.91
C ALA A 44 -5.29 -12.01 -31.55
N MET A 45 -6.07 -12.09 -30.48
CA MET A 45 -5.62 -11.66 -29.16
C MET A 45 -4.41 -12.49 -28.71
N PRO A 46 -3.29 -11.85 -28.30
CA PRO A 46 -2.15 -12.58 -27.77
C PRO A 46 -2.51 -13.27 -26.46
N ALA A 47 -1.75 -14.31 -26.09
CA ALA A 47 -1.80 -14.81 -24.73
C ALA A 47 -1.39 -13.70 -23.76
N LEU A 48 -1.92 -13.71 -22.54
CA LEU A 48 -1.59 -12.66 -21.57
C LEU A 48 -0.07 -12.54 -21.39
N ALA A 49 0.64 -13.66 -21.29
CA ALA A 49 2.10 -13.71 -21.14
C ALA A 49 2.90 -13.02 -22.27
N ASP A 50 2.32 -12.85 -23.46
CA ASP A 50 2.95 -12.17 -24.60
C ASP A 50 2.72 -10.65 -24.59
N VAL A 51 1.83 -10.15 -23.71
CA VAL A 51 1.58 -8.72 -23.54
C VAL A 51 2.77 -8.05 -22.83
N PRO A 52 3.30 -6.92 -23.30
CA PRO A 52 4.39 -6.23 -22.62
C PRO A 52 4.04 -5.86 -21.16
N VAL A 53 4.98 -6.08 -20.24
CA VAL A 53 4.87 -5.70 -18.82
C VAL A 53 4.77 -4.18 -18.69
N LEU A 54 3.78 -3.69 -17.94
CA LEU A 54 3.67 -2.26 -17.62
C LEU A 54 4.51 -1.90 -16.38
N THR A 55 5.35 -0.88 -16.52
CA THR A 55 6.19 -0.36 -15.44
C THR A 55 5.53 0.79 -14.67
N LYS A 56 6.04 1.08 -13.46
CA LYS A 56 5.59 2.23 -12.65
C LYS A 56 5.79 3.56 -13.36
N ASP A 57 6.90 3.72 -14.09
CA ASP A 57 7.20 4.96 -14.82
C ASP A 57 6.27 5.16 -16.01
N GLU A 58 5.95 4.10 -16.75
CA GLU A 58 4.97 4.14 -17.84
C GLU A 58 3.56 4.49 -17.35
N MET A 59 3.14 3.92 -16.21
CA MET A 59 1.87 4.31 -15.58
C MET A 59 1.86 5.78 -15.19
N ARG A 60 2.97 6.30 -14.63
CA ARG A 60 3.11 7.73 -14.30
C ARG A 60 3.02 8.60 -15.54
N MET A 61 3.63 8.21 -16.65
CA MET A 61 3.59 8.97 -17.91
C MET A 61 2.18 9.03 -18.51
N ALA A 62 1.32 8.05 -18.23
CA ALA A 62 -0.06 8.04 -18.72
C ALA A 62 -1.02 8.89 -17.89
N LEU A 63 -0.60 9.48 -16.77
CA LEU A 63 -1.51 10.12 -15.82
C LEU A 63 -2.38 11.22 -16.42
N ASP A 64 -1.79 12.15 -17.19
CA ASP A 64 -2.53 13.27 -17.77
C ASP A 64 -3.63 12.76 -18.73
N ASP A 65 -3.29 11.79 -19.58
CA ASP A 65 -4.23 11.11 -20.48
C ASP A 65 -5.38 10.42 -19.71
N LEU A 66 -5.07 9.84 -18.55
CA LEU A 66 -6.05 9.17 -17.70
C LEU A 66 -7.00 10.16 -17.02
N VAL A 67 -6.49 11.32 -16.59
CA VAL A 67 -7.32 12.38 -15.99
C VAL A 67 -8.30 12.93 -17.01
N GLU A 68 -7.87 13.14 -18.26
CA GLU A 68 -8.78 13.58 -19.34
C GLU A 68 -9.88 12.54 -19.58
N ARG A 69 -9.52 11.26 -19.71
CA ARG A 69 -10.51 10.17 -19.87
C ARG A 69 -11.49 10.06 -18.72
N ALA A 70 -11.02 10.27 -17.50
CA ALA A 70 -11.90 10.21 -16.33
C ALA A 70 -12.94 11.34 -16.32
N ARG A 71 -12.69 12.47 -16.99
CA ARG A 71 -13.70 13.55 -17.15
C ARG A 71 -14.80 13.17 -18.14
N ASP A 72 -14.49 12.32 -19.11
CA ASP A 72 -15.44 11.84 -20.12
C ASP A 72 -16.16 10.54 -19.70
N ALA A 73 -15.78 9.93 -18.58
CA ALA A 73 -16.38 8.70 -18.09
C ALA A 73 -17.82 8.94 -17.59
N GLU A 74 -18.68 7.93 -17.74
CA GLU A 74 -20.07 7.95 -17.24
C GLU A 74 -20.17 7.89 -15.70
N PHE A 75 -19.04 7.90 -14.99
CA PHE A 75 -18.96 7.80 -13.55
C PHE A 75 -17.84 8.67 -12.98
N GLY A 76 -18.00 9.08 -11.72
CA GLY A 76 -16.99 9.83 -10.99
C GLY A 76 -15.74 9.01 -10.66
N ALA A 77 -14.64 9.69 -10.38
CA ALA A 77 -13.38 9.07 -10.00
C ALA A 77 -12.66 9.88 -8.91
N TYR A 78 -11.87 9.18 -8.11
CA TYR A 78 -10.90 9.76 -7.19
C TYR A 78 -9.51 9.73 -7.80
N VAL A 79 -8.71 10.74 -7.47
CA VAL A 79 -7.26 10.75 -7.71
C VAL A 79 -6.57 10.47 -6.38
N TYR A 80 -5.82 9.38 -6.31
CA TYR A 80 -5.08 8.96 -5.13
C TYR A 80 -3.58 8.87 -5.41
N GLY A 81 -2.77 9.01 -4.36
CA GLY A 81 -1.31 8.88 -4.43
C GLY A 81 -0.82 7.49 -4.02
N SER A 82 0.31 7.07 -4.59
CA SER A 82 1.03 5.83 -4.21
C SER A 82 2.48 6.07 -3.76
N GLY A 83 3.00 7.30 -3.91
CA GLY A 83 4.37 7.65 -3.54
C GLY A 83 4.90 8.86 -4.34
N GLY A 84 6.23 9.01 -4.39
CA GLY A 84 6.90 10.07 -5.14
C GLY A 84 7.18 11.35 -4.34
N THR A 85 7.58 12.40 -5.04
CA THR A 85 7.77 13.74 -4.47
C THR A 85 6.57 14.62 -4.79
N THR A 86 6.38 15.72 -4.06
CA THR A 86 5.28 16.66 -4.32
C THR A 86 5.36 17.31 -5.70
N SER A 87 6.56 17.43 -6.28
CA SER A 87 6.77 17.93 -7.65
C SER A 87 6.62 16.85 -8.74
N ALA A 88 6.61 15.57 -8.36
CA ALA A 88 6.44 14.43 -9.27
C ALA A 88 5.70 13.29 -8.57
N PRO A 89 4.42 13.48 -8.18
CA PRO A 89 3.68 12.48 -7.42
C PRO A 89 3.35 11.26 -8.30
N LYS A 90 3.39 10.08 -7.70
CA LYS A 90 2.84 8.86 -8.31
C LYS A 90 1.35 8.82 -7.99
N LEU A 91 0.51 8.97 -9.01
CA LEU A 91 -0.94 9.10 -8.87
C LEU A 91 -1.67 7.99 -9.63
N SER A 92 -2.89 7.70 -9.21
CA SER A 92 -3.78 6.73 -9.86
C SER A 92 -5.23 7.19 -9.77
N LEU A 93 -6.03 6.76 -10.74
CA LEU A 93 -7.46 7.07 -10.83
C LEU A 93 -8.29 5.84 -10.49
N ILE A 94 -9.24 6.02 -9.56
CA ILE A 94 -10.09 4.95 -9.05
C ILE A 94 -11.55 5.38 -9.22
N PRO A 95 -12.44 4.54 -9.78
CA PRO A 95 -13.86 4.88 -9.88
C PRO A 95 -14.44 5.17 -8.49
N SER A 96 -15.44 6.05 -8.42
CA SER A 96 -15.99 6.53 -7.15
C SER A 96 -16.65 5.45 -6.30
N ASP A 97 -17.09 4.35 -6.92
CA ASP A 97 -17.61 3.17 -6.21
C ASP A 97 -16.50 2.28 -5.66
N MET A 98 -15.24 2.54 -6.02
CA MET A 98 -14.06 1.83 -5.55
C MET A 98 -14.19 0.30 -5.72
N PHE A 99 -14.96 -0.15 -6.71
CA PHE A 99 -15.28 -1.57 -6.93
C PHE A 99 -15.90 -2.27 -5.70
N VAL A 100 -16.38 -1.51 -4.70
CA VAL A 100 -16.97 -2.05 -3.46
C VAL A 100 -18.08 -3.06 -3.76
N PRO A 101 -19.02 -2.81 -4.70
CA PRO A 101 -20.10 -3.77 -5.01
C PRO A 101 -19.62 -5.16 -5.46
N ASP A 102 -18.42 -5.26 -6.05
CA ASP A 102 -17.82 -6.53 -6.46
C ASP A 102 -16.94 -7.13 -5.36
N ILE A 103 -16.25 -6.30 -4.58
CA ILE A 103 -15.44 -6.73 -3.42
C ILE A 103 -16.34 -7.39 -2.37
N VAL A 104 -17.47 -6.78 -2.01
CA VAL A 104 -18.39 -7.30 -0.96
C VAL A 104 -19.09 -8.62 -1.32
N ARG A 105 -19.02 -9.04 -2.60
CA ARG A 105 -19.50 -10.37 -3.03
C ARG A 105 -18.53 -11.48 -2.63
N ARG A 106 -17.27 -11.14 -2.35
CA ARG A 106 -16.20 -12.08 -2.01
C ARG A 106 -15.68 -11.88 -0.59
N TRP A 107 -15.74 -10.66 -0.07
CA TRP A 107 -15.17 -10.30 1.22
C TRP A 107 -16.17 -9.48 2.04
N ARG A 108 -16.66 -10.07 3.14
CA ARG A 108 -17.69 -9.46 4.02
C ARG A 108 -17.18 -9.41 5.45
N PRO A 109 -16.21 -8.53 5.76
CA PRO A 109 -15.62 -8.44 7.09
C PRO A 109 -16.53 -7.77 8.12
N LEU A 110 -17.65 -7.16 7.71
CA LEU A 110 -18.56 -6.43 8.60
C LEU A 110 -20.00 -6.89 8.36
N ASP A 111 -20.80 -6.77 9.41
CA ASP A 111 -22.25 -7.02 9.39
C ASP A 111 -23.02 -5.72 9.68
N PRO A 112 -24.32 -5.65 9.37
CA PRO A 112 -25.14 -4.45 9.63
C PRO A 112 -25.21 -4.00 11.10
N GLY A 113 -24.86 -4.88 12.05
CA GLY A 113 -24.81 -4.56 13.47
C GLY A 113 -23.47 -4.00 13.94
N ASP A 114 -22.45 -3.94 13.07
CA ASP A 114 -21.14 -3.46 13.43
C ASP A 114 -21.05 -1.93 13.43
N VAL A 115 -20.23 -1.42 14.36
CA VAL A 115 -19.78 -0.02 14.39
C VAL A 115 -18.27 -0.04 14.19
N LEU A 116 -17.82 0.41 13.02
CA LEU A 116 -16.43 0.46 12.61
C LEU A 116 -15.80 1.80 13.03
N VAL A 117 -14.71 1.78 13.78
CA VAL A 117 -13.82 2.94 13.90
C VAL A 117 -12.74 2.87 12.83
N ASN A 118 -12.77 3.84 11.92
CA ASN A 118 -11.84 3.93 10.80
C ASN A 118 -10.67 4.81 11.15
N MET A 119 -9.52 4.19 11.40
CA MET A 119 -8.27 4.84 11.78
C MET A 119 -7.40 5.21 10.58
N ASN A 120 -7.79 4.85 9.36
CA ASN A 120 -7.07 5.28 8.19
C ASN A 120 -7.21 6.79 8.03
N THR A 121 -6.11 7.52 7.85
CA THR A 121 -6.16 8.98 7.81
C THR A 121 -6.85 9.51 6.54
N PRO A 122 -7.81 10.46 6.67
CA PRO A 122 -8.50 11.04 5.54
C PRO A 122 -7.68 12.07 4.76
N GLY A 123 -8.08 12.30 3.50
CA GLY A 123 -7.51 13.36 2.67
C GLY A 123 -6.10 13.06 2.15
N ARG A 124 -5.36 14.10 1.76
CA ARG A 124 -3.96 14.02 1.26
C ARG A 124 -3.74 12.98 0.15
N LEU A 125 -4.77 12.70 -0.65
CA LEU A 125 -4.79 11.69 -1.71
C LEU A 125 -4.67 10.24 -1.20
N TRP A 126 -5.04 9.96 0.06
CA TRP A 126 -5.02 8.61 0.64
C TRP A 126 -6.35 7.90 0.39
N SER A 127 -6.24 6.63 0.00
CA SER A 127 -7.36 5.83 -0.49
C SER A 127 -8.10 5.10 0.63
N SER A 128 -7.37 4.52 1.60
CA SER A 128 -7.93 3.58 2.56
C SER A 128 -9.10 4.15 3.36
N HIS A 129 -9.04 5.42 3.80
CA HIS A 129 -10.13 6.04 4.54
C HIS A 129 -11.45 6.05 3.75
N ASN A 130 -11.40 6.48 2.48
CA ASN A 130 -12.58 6.50 1.62
C ASN A 130 -13.08 5.08 1.34
N PHE A 131 -12.16 4.14 1.10
CA PHE A 131 -12.50 2.75 0.83
C PHE A 131 -13.26 2.09 1.98
N PHE A 132 -12.73 2.17 3.21
CA PHE A 132 -13.38 1.53 4.36
C PHE A 132 -14.70 2.20 4.74
N ASN A 133 -14.84 3.52 4.56
CA ASN A 133 -16.14 4.19 4.72
C ASN A 133 -17.18 3.67 3.71
N ALA A 134 -16.80 3.51 2.44
CA ALA A 134 -17.69 2.99 1.40
C ALA A 134 -18.01 1.51 1.60
N LEU A 135 -17.02 0.71 2.00
CA LEU A 135 -17.18 -0.71 2.32
C LEU A 135 -18.17 -0.91 3.48
N ALA A 136 -17.98 -0.19 4.58
CA ALA A 136 -18.84 -0.27 5.74
C ALA A 136 -20.28 0.16 5.40
N HIS A 137 -20.43 1.22 4.60
CA HIS A 137 -21.75 1.64 4.10
C HIS A 137 -22.45 0.54 3.30
N ASP A 138 -21.75 -0.10 2.35
CA ASP A 138 -22.32 -1.15 1.51
C ASP A 138 -22.69 -2.42 2.31
N LEU A 139 -21.91 -2.72 3.35
CA LEU A 139 -22.18 -3.82 4.29
C LEU A 139 -23.24 -3.47 5.35
N GLY A 140 -23.74 -2.23 5.37
CA GLY A 140 -24.76 -1.75 6.30
C GLY A 140 -24.26 -1.42 7.70
N ALA A 141 -22.94 -1.35 7.91
CA ALA A 141 -22.32 -1.00 9.19
C ALA A 141 -22.27 0.52 9.42
N VAL A 142 -22.26 0.93 10.68
CA VAL A 142 -22.02 2.34 11.05
C VAL A 142 -20.51 2.59 11.02
N THR A 143 -20.08 3.75 10.50
CA THR A 143 -18.67 4.15 10.51
C THR A 143 -18.45 5.39 11.37
N VAL A 144 -17.42 5.32 12.22
CA VAL A 144 -16.78 6.46 12.90
C VAL A 144 -15.52 6.79 12.10
N PRO A 145 -15.56 7.78 11.19
CA PRO A 145 -14.43 8.11 10.32
C PRO A 145 -13.37 8.94 11.06
N LEU A 146 -12.64 8.32 11.98
CA LEU A 146 -11.76 9.01 12.93
C LEU A 146 -10.43 9.48 12.30
N GLY A 147 -9.75 8.59 11.58
CA GLY A 147 -8.38 8.80 11.14
C GLY A 147 -7.33 8.54 12.23
N SER A 148 -6.07 8.88 11.93
CA SER A 148 -5.00 8.77 12.93
C SER A 148 -5.22 9.75 14.09
N VAL A 149 -4.86 9.30 15.28
CA VAL A 149 -4.97 10.04 16.54
C VAL A 149 -3.62 10.05 17.23
N GLU A 150 -3.30 11.18 17.86
CA GLU A 150 -2.08 11.30 18.65
C GLU A 150 -2.23 10.56 19.98
N ARG A 151 -1.09 10.14 20.56
CA ARG A 151 -1.08 9.25 21.74
C ARG A 151 -1.72 9.90 22.97
N ASP A 152 -1.63 11.21 23.11
CA ASP A 152 -2.21 11.98 24.20
C ASP A 152 -3.73 12.16 24.08
N GLU A 153 -4.28 12.06 22.86
CA GLU A 153 -5.72 12.12 22.58
C GLU A 153 -6.41 10.75 22.68
N LEU A 154 -5.63 9.65 22.69
CA LEU A 154 -6.17 8.29 22.62
C LEU A 154 -7.18 7.98 23.73
N ASN A 155 -6.96 8.45 24.95
CA ASN A 155 -7.89 8.16 26.05
C ASN A 155 -9.31 8.68 25.77
N ASP A 156 -9.41 9.93 25.32
CA ASP A 156 -10.70 10.58 25.04
C ASP A 156 -11.41 9.93 23.84
N TRP A 157 -10.64 9.52 22.84
CA TRP A 157 -11.18 8.80 21.68
C TRP A 157 -11.64 7.38 22.02
N LEU A 158 -10.96 6.69 22.93
CA LEU A 158 -11.41 5.40 23.39
C LEU A 158 -12.69 5.52 24.24
N ASP A 159 -12.83 6.57 25.05
CA ASP A 159 -14.09 6.88 25.76
C ASP A 159 -15.23 7.19 24.78
N PHE A 160 -14.93 7.88 23.68
CA PHE A 160 -15.87 8.06 22.57
C PHE A 160 -16.26 6.71 21.95
N CYS A 161 -15.28 5.84 21.66
CA CYS A 161 -15.51 4.53 21.05
C CYS A 161 -16.43 3.64 21.91
N GLU A 162 -16.24 3.62 23.22
CA GLU A 162 -17.11 2.91 24.16
C GLU A 162 -18.53 3.50 24.16
N ARG A 163 -18.66 4.83 24.17
CA ARG A 163 -19.96 5.51 24.16
C ARG A 163 -20.79 5.17 22.91
N VAL A 164 -20.14 5.10 21.75
CA VAL A 164 -20.82 4.75 20.48
C VAL A 164 -20.81 3.25 20.20
N LYS A 165 -20.30 2.44 21.15
CA LYS A 165 -20.27 0.97 21.11
C LYS A 165 -19.58 0.43 19.86
N VAL A 166 -18.37 0.93 19.59
CA VAL A 166 -17.52 0.42 18.51
C VAL A 166 -17.29 -1.09 18.69
N THR A 167 -17.43 -1.85 17.60
CA THR A 167 -17.26 -3.30 17.57
C THR A 167 -16.19 -3.76 16.58
N ALA A 168 -15.72 -2.87 15.71
CA ALA A 168 -14.68 -3.16 14.73
C ALA A 168 -13.72 -1.98 14.58
N MET A 169 -12.49 -2.27 14.19
CA MET A 169 -11.46 -1.26 13.90
C MET A 169 -10.83 -1.56 12.54
N ASP A 170 -10.65 -0.56 11.69
CA ASP A 170 -9.77 -0.66 10.52
C ASP A 170 -8.58 0.28 10.61
N GLY A 171 -7.46 -0.14 10.00
CA GLY A 171 -6.23 0.63 9.98
C GLY A 171 -5.09 -0.12 9.31
N THR A 172 -3.87 0.37 9.51
CA THR A 172 -2.69 -0.44 9.23
C THR A 172 -2.36 -1.26 10.48
N PRO A 173 -1.60 -2.36 10.36
CA PRO A 173 -1.02 -3.07 11.50
C PRO A 173 -0.33 -2.13 12.51
N THR A 174 0.34 -1.07 12.04
CA THR A 174 0.91 0.00 12.90
C THR A 174 -0.17 0.74 13.69
N HIS A 175 -1.28 1.16 13.06
CA HIS A 175 -2.39 1.82 13.78
C HIS A 175 -3.03 0.90 14.83
N ILE A 176 -3.24 -0.38 14.49
CA ILE A 176 -3.78 -1.39 15.41
C ILE A 176 -2.85 -1.55 16.60
N ALA A 177 -1.55 -1.73 16.36
CA ALA A 177 -0.57 -1.86 17.42
C ALA A 177 -0.54 -0.60 18.31
N HIS A 178 -0.47 0.61 17.74
CA HIS A 178 -0.38 1.86 18.50
C HIS A 178 -1.53 2.02 19.53
N MET A 179 -2.77 1.73 19.12
CA MET A 179 -3.92 1.80 20.03
C MET A 179 -3.86 0.74 21.14
N LEU A 180 -3.48 -0.49 20.79
CA LEU A 180 -3.38 -1.59 21.75
C LEU A 180 -2.19 -1.44 22.71
N GLU A 181 -1.08 -0.86 22.24
CA GLU A 181 0.06 -0.49 23.08
C GLU A 181 -0.33 0.55 24.12
N PHE A 182 -1.05 1.60 23.71
CA PHE A 182 -1.58 2.58 24.67
C PHE A 182 -2.44 1.92 25.75
N CYS A 183 -3.32 0.98 25.38
CA CYS A 183 -4.14 0.23 26.32
C CYS A 183 -3.28 -0.60 27.29
N ALA A 184 -2.29 -1.32 26.76
CA ALA A 184 -1.37 -2.12 27.57
C ALA A 184 -0.53 -1.27 28.54
N ASP A 185 0.02 -0.14 28.07
CA ASP A 185 0.90 0.74 28.85
C ASP A 185 0.15 1.45 29.98
N THR A 186 -1.12 1.82 29.75
CA THR A 186 -1.94 2.58 30.71
C THR A 186 -2.80 1.71 31.61
N GLY A 187 -2.90 0.40 31.31
CA GLY A 187 -3.84 -0.51 31.96
C GLY A 187 -5.31 -0.26 31.57
N ARG A 188 -5.56 0.61 30.58
CA ARG A 188 -6.90 0.84 30.03
C ARG A 188 -7.32 -0.37 29.21
N ARG A 189 -8.57 -0.82 29.37
CA ARG A 189 -9.12 -1.87 28.50
C ARG A 189 -9.41 -1.30 27.11
N PRO A 190 -9.10 -2.01 26.01
CA PRO A 190 -9.61 -1.60 24.70
C PRO A 190 -11.14 -1.77 24.64
N PRO A 191 -11.83 -1.07 23.73
CA PRO A 191 -13.19 -1.44 23.32
C PRO A 191 -13.28 -2.93 22.96
N GLU A 192 -14.50 -3.49 23.04
CA GLU A 192 -14.78 -4.88 22.67
C GLU A 192 -14.77 -5.07 21.14
N PHE A 193 -13.60 -4.85 20.54
CA PHE A 193 -13.38 -5.09 19.12
C PHE A 193 -13.51 -6.58 18.84
N ARG A 194 -14.55 -6.94 18.11
CA ARG A 194 -14.78 -8.31 17.60
C ARG A 194 -14.10 -8.54 16.27
N LYS A 195 -13.81 -7.46 15.51
CA LYS A 195 -13.25 -7.55 14.16
C LYS A 195 -12.19 -6.48 13.93
N LEU A 196 -11.06 -6.89 13.36
CA LEU A 196 -9.95 -6.02 12.99
C LEU A 196 -9.73 -6.14 11.48
N LEU A 197 -9.76 -5.01 10.77
CA LEU A 197 -9.55 -4.95 9.33
C LEU A 197 -8.21 -4.28 9.05
N TRP A 198 -7.34 -4.90 8.26
CA TRP A 198 -6.03 -4.31 7.93
C TRP A 198 -5.76 -4.18 6.44
N THR A 199 -4.97 -3.16 6.12
CA THR A 199 -4.36 -3.01 4.80
C THR A 199 -3.06 -2.20 4.90
N GLY A 200 -2.37 -2.04 3.77
CA GLY A 200 -1.24 -1.12 3.65
C GLY A 200 0.09 -1.63 4.20
N GLU A 201 0.12 -2.63 5.09
CA GLU A 201 1.34 -3.24 5.65
C GLU A 201 1.23 -4.78 5.75
N PRO A 202 2.35 -5.53 5.63
CA PRO A 202 2.41 -6.87 6.19
C PRO A 202 1.94 -6.83 7.64
N TYR A 203 1.14 -7.82 8.03
CA TYR A 203 0.68 -7.91 9.40
C TYR A 203 1.88 -8.13 10.33
N SER A 204 2.10 -7.19 11.27
CA SER A 204 3.32 -7.18 12.07
C SER A 204 3.24 -8.16 13.22
N GLU A 205 4.39 -8.74 13.60
CA GLU A 205 4.48 -9.60 14.78
C GLU A 205 3.99 -8.87 16.05
N ARG A 206 4.28 -7.57 16.13
CA ARG A 206 3.84 -6.73 17.25
C ARG A 206 2.32 -6.62 17.33
N ALA A 207 1.65 -6.38 16.21
CA ALA A 207 0.19 -6.37 16.15
C ALA A 207 -0.37 -7.74 16.55
N THR A 208 0.19 -8.84 16.03
CA THR A 208 -0.20 -10.21 16.40
C THR A 208 -0.12 -10.45 17.90
N GLN A 209 0.99 -10.06 18.55
CA GLN A 209 1.19 -10.24 19.99
C GLN A 209 0.15 -9.45 20.80
N LEU A 210 -0.09 -8.19 20.45
CA LEU A 210 -1.03 -7.32 21.15
C LEU A 210 -2.48 -7.78 20.99
N VAL A 211 -2.86 -8.20 19.78
CA VAL A 211 -4.20 -8.73 19.52
C VAL A 211 -4.41 -10.03 20.30
N ALA A 212 -3.47 -10.97 20.26
CA ALA A 212 -3.56 -12.20 21.05
C ALA A 212 -3.65 -11.94 22.57
N GLN A 213 -3.00 -10.88 23.07
CA GLN A 213 -3.01 -10.52 24.48
C GLN A 213 -4.31 -9.83 24.91
N LEU A 214 -4.80 -8.87 24.12
CA LEU A 214 -5.86 -7.94 24.53
C LEU A 214 -7.22 -8.23 23.89
N LEU A 215 -7.23 -8.90 22.74
CA LEU A 215 -8.40 -9.18 21.91
C LEU A 215 -8.35 -10.62 21.35
N PRO A 216 -8.21 -11.66 22.19
CA PRO A 216 -7.98 -13.04 21.74
C PRO A 216 -9.12 -13.63 20.89
N ASP A 217 -10.33 -13.08 21.02
CA ASP A 217 -11.52 -13.53 20.30
C ASP A 217 -11.84 -12.67 19.06
N ALA A 218 -10.95 -11.74 18.69
CA ALA A 218 -11.17 -10.87 17.53
C ALA A 218 -10.81 -11.56 16.21
N ASP A 219 -11.73 -11.50 15.27
CA ASP A 219 -11.49 -11.92 13.89
C ASP A 219 -10.65 -10.89 13.15
N VAL A 220 -9.67 -11.35 12.37
CA VAL A 220 -8.72 -10.49 11.67
C VAL A 220 -8.90 -10.67 10.16
N TYR A 221 -9.23 -9.58 9.45
CA TYR A 221 -9.52 -9.56 8.01
C TYR A 221 -8.62 -8.61 7.24
N GLY A 222 -8.04 -9.07 6.14
CA GLY A 222 -7.05 -8.32 5.39
C GLY A 222 -7.41 -8.15 3.93
N ILE A 223 -6.93 -7.05 3.37
CA ILE A 223 -6.90 -6.84 1.92
C ILE A 223 -5.52 -6.45 1.46
N TYR A 224 -5.13 -7.03 0.33
CA TYR A 224 -3.90 -6.75 -0.38
C TYR A 224 -4.19 -6.02 -1.68
N GLY A 225 -3.37 -5.02 -1.99
CA GLY A 225 -3.56 -4.16 -3.14
C GLY A 225 -2.56 -3.01 -3.20
N SER A 226 -2.71 -2.19 -4.23
CA SER A 226 -2.01 -0.91 -4.38
C SER A 226 -2.95 0.17 -4.88
N THR A 227 -2.56 1.43 -4.81
CA THR A 227 -3.38 2.53 -5.35
C THR A 227 -3.58 2.39 -6.87
N GLU A 228 -2.61 1.80 -7.57
CA GLU A 228 -2.66 1.55 -9.02
C GLU A 228 -3.62 0.43 -9.40
N THR A 229 -3.58 -0.67 -8.64
CA THR A 229 -4.31 -1.92 -8.93
C THR A 229 -5.66 -2.01 -8.23
N TRP A 230 -5.87 -1.17 -7.22
CA TRP A 230 -6.88 -1.27 -6.17
C TRP A 230 -6.73 -2.52 -5.31
N VAL A 231 -7.83 -3.16 -4.89
CA VAL A 231 -7.79 -4.42 -4.14
C VAL A 231 -7.51 -5.56 -5.11
N ILE A 232 -6.38 -6.24 -4.90
CA ILE A 232 -5.96 -7.43 -5.64
C ILE A 232 -6.61 -8.68 -5.05
N GLY A 233 -6.55 -8.81 -3.73
CA GLY A 233 -7.06 -9.98 -3.02
C GLY A 233 -7.41 -9.69 -1.57
N HIS A 234 -8.11 -10.64 -0.96
CA HIS A 234 -8.60 -10.55 0.40
C HIS A 234 -8.23 -11.80 1.19
N ASN A 235 -8.23 -11.70 2.52
CA ASN A 235 -8.13 -12.85 3.39
C ASN A 235 -9.11 -12.71 4.57
N GLY A 236 -9.25 -13.79 5.34
CA GLY A 236 -10.13 -13.84 6.51
C GLY A 236 -9.43 -14.51 7.69
N PRO A 237 -10.16 -14.73 8.81
CA PRO A 237 -9.57 -15.17 10.08
C PRO A 237 -8.85 -16.52 10.01
N ASP A 238 -9.31 -17.41 9.13
CA ASP A 238 -8.70 -18.74 8.92
C ASP A 238 -7.55 -18.74 7.90
N CYS A 239 -7.20 -17.57 7.35
CA CYS A 239 -6.11 -17.43 6.38
C CYS A 239 -4.82 -16.99 7.09
N PRO A 240 -3.64 -17.48 6.67
CA PRO A 240 -2.38 -16.82 7.01
C PRO A 240 -2.40 -15.34 6.60
N THR A 241 -1.78 -14.48 7.41
CA THR A 241 -1.83 -13.01 7.26
C THR A 241 -1.08 -12.48 6.03
N ASP A 242 -0.32 -13.33 5.35
CA ASP A 242 0.44 -13.06 4.12
C ASP A 242 -0.17 -13.74 2.87
N THR A 243 -1.34 -14.37 3.02
CA THR A 243 -1.96 -15.19 1.99
C THR A 243 -3.34 -14.66 1.62
N PHE A 244 -3.54 -14.33 0.35
CA PHE A 244 -4.72 -13.61 -0.15
C PHE A 244 -5.42 -14.32 -1.31
N HIS A 245 -6.75 -14.45 -1.23
CA HIS A 245 -7.60 -14.92 -2.31
C HIS A 245 -7.84 -13.80 -3.32
N VAL A 246 -7.49 -14.06 -4.57
CA VAL A 246 -7.51 -13.06 -5.66
C VAL A 246 -8.94 -12.78 -6.12
N LEU A 247 -9.27 -11.50 -6.32
CA LEU A 247 -10.59 -11.10 -6.83
C LEU A 247 -10.78 -11.49 -8.31
N PRO A 248 -12.00 -11.84 -8.76
CA PRO A 248 -12.22 -12.40 -10.10
C PRO A 248 -11.76 -11.53 -11.28
N TYR A 249 -11.78 -10.20 -11.13
CA TYR A 249 -11.33 -9.27 -12.17
C TYR A 249 -9.82 -8.99 -12.15
N GLN A 250 -9.10 -9.55 -11.18
CA GLN A 250 -7.65 -9.44 -11.03
C GLN A 250 -6.99 -10.73 -11.53
N HIS A 251 -6.17 -10.61 -12.56
CA HIS A 251 -5.42 -11.73 -13.13
C HIS A 251 -3.96 -11.58 -12.73
N ILE A 252 -3.42 -12.62 -12.10
CA ILE A 252 -2.08 -12.62 -11.53
C ILE A 252 -1.18 -13.58 -12.31
N GLU A 253 -0.05 -13.07 -12.76
CA GLU A 253 1.05 -13.87 -13.29
C GLU A 253 2.26 -13.75 -12.36
N LEU A 254 3.05 -14.82 -12.31
CA LEU A 254 4.30 -14.88 -11.56
C LEU A 254 5.45 -15.05 -12.54
N ASP A 255 6.29 -14.02 -12.69
CA ASP A 255 7.50 -14.04 -13.50
C ASP A 255 8.72 -14.13 -12.60
N ASP A 256 9.31 -15.32 -12.45
CA ASP A 256 10.35 -15.63 -11.44
C ASP A 256 9.95 -15.19 -10.02
N GLY A 257 8.68 -15.43 -9.68
CA GLY A 257 8.07 -15.04 -8.41
C GLY A 257 7.72 -13.55 -8.29
N VAL A 258 7.99 -12.72 -9.30
CA VAL A 258 7.53 -11.32 -9.35
C VAL A 258 6.04 -11.28 -9.68
N VAL A 259 5.27 -10.55 -8.89
CA VAL A 259 3.82 -10.42 -9.07
C VAL A 259 3.51 -9.39 -10.16
N LEU A 260 2.89 -9.87 -11.24
CA LEU A 260 2.33 -9.06 -12.32
C LEU A 260 0.81 -9.09 -12.26
N VAL A 261 0.16 -7.95 -12.39
CA VAL A 261 -1.30 -7.82 -12.25
C VAL A 261 -1.93 -7.25 -13.51
N THR A 262 -3.04 -7.86 -13.93
CA THR A 262 -3.93 -7.33 -14.96
C THR A 262 -5.34 -7.16 -14.38
N ASN A 263 -5.86 -5.93 -14.40
CA ASN A 263 -7.21 -5.63 -13.92
C ASN A 263 -8.16 -5.48 -15.12
N THR A 264 -9.06 -6.45 -15.27
CA THR A 264 -10.03 -6.53 -16.38
C THR A 264 -11.36 -5.87 -16.08
N HIS A 265 -11.51 -5.23 -14.93
CA HIS A 265 -12.77 -4.61 -14.55
C HIS A 265 -13.17 -3.53 -15.59
N PRO A 266 -14.43 -3.51 -16.07
CA PRO A 266 -14.85 -2.56 -17.12
C PRO A 266 -14.73 -1.10 -16.68
N ARG A 267 -14.86 -0.84 -15.38
CA ARG A 267 -14.68 0.50 -14.78
C ARG A 267 -13.24 0.82 -14.33
N CYS A 268 -12.28 -0.05 -14.60
CA CYS A 268 -10.87 0.24 -14.29
C CYS A 268 -10.36 1.36 -15.20
N LEU A 269 -9.99 2.49 -14.59
CA LEU A 269 -9.45 3.65 -15.31
C LEU A 269 -7.96 3.48 -15.57
N ASN A 270 -7.20 3.02 -14.57
CA ASN A 270 -5.77 2.78 -14.70
C ASN A 270 -5.48 1.68 -15.74
N PRO A 271 -4.40 1.78 -16.51
CA PRO A 271 -4.04 0.83 -17.57
C PRO A 271 -3.38 -0.43 -17.00
N VAL A 272 -3.94 -1.04 -15.95
CA VAL A 272 -3.33 -2.16 -15.21
C VAL A 272 -3.28 -3.41 -16.09
N LEU A 273 -2.21 -3.55 -16.87
CA LEU A 273 -1.99 -4.61 -17.84
C LEU A 273 -0.57 -5.15 -17.62
N ARG A 274 -0.47 -6.38 -17.10
CA ARG A 274 0.81 -6.97 -16.63
C ARG A 274 1.65 -5.99 -15.82
N TYR A 275 0.98 -5.25 -14.94
CA TYR A 275 1.61 -4.21 -14.14
C TYR A 275 2.50 -4.85 -13.08
N ARG A 276 3.78 -4.46 -13.04
CA ARG A 276 4.74 -4.91 -12.02
C ARG A 276 4.49 -4.18 -10.71
N VAL A 277 3.82 -4.85 -9.77
CA VAL A 277 3.44 -4.26 -8.46
C VAL A 277 4.68 -3.93 -7.61
N GLY A 278 5.73 -4.74 -7.74
CA GLY A 278 6.96 -4.65 -6.95
C GLY A 278 6.99 -5.59 -5.75
N ASP A 279 6.05 -6.53 -5.68
CA ASP A 279 6.00 -7.60 -4.69
C ASP A 279 6.40 -8.95 -5.31
N ARG A 280 6.84 -9.88 -4.46
CA ARG A 280 7.08 -11.28 -4.80
C ARG A 280 6.05 -12.19 -4.15
N GLY A 281 5.73 -13.29 -4.81
CA GLY A 281 4.79 -14.26 -4.28
C GLY A 281 4.80 -15.59 -5.01
N GLU A 282 3.98 -16.49 -4.49
CA GLU A 282 3.74 -17.82 -5.01
C GLU A 282 2.28 -18.22 -4.80
N PHE A 283 1.78 -19.14 -5.61
CA PHE A 283 0.45 -19.69 -5.42
C PHE A 283 0.49 -20.91 -4.51
N VAL A 284 -0.31 -20.87 -3.44
CA VAL A 284 -0.41 -21.94 -2.43
C VAL A 284 -1.86 -22.35 -2.21
N ALA A 285 -2.09 -23.54 -1.67
CA ALA A 285 -3.41 -23.90 -1.14
C ALA A 285 -3.61 -23.20 0.19
N CYS A 286 -4.72 -22.46 0.34
CA CYS A 286 -4.98 -21.75 1.59
C CYS A 286 -5.55 -22.70 2.66
N PRO A 287 -5.06 -22.65 3.91
CA PRO A 287 -5.61 -23.44 5.03
C PRO A 287 -7.10 -23.23 5.29
N CYS A 288 -7.67 -22.08 4.92
CA CYS A 288 -9.11 -21.81 5.06
C CYS A 288 -9.99 -22.70 4.17
N GLY A 289 -9.40 -23.42 3.20
CA GLY A 289 -10.09 -24.35 2.30
C GLY A 289 -10.65 -23.73 1.02
N ASP A 290 -10.59 -22.41 0.82
CA ASP A 290 -11.10 -21.73 -0.38
C ASP A 290 -10.10 -21.72 -1.55
N GLY A 291 -9.57 -22.91 -1.87
CA GLY A 291 -8.73 -23.15 -3.05
C GLY A 291 -7.34 -22.49 -3.02
N THR A 292 -6.88 -22.08 -4.19
CA THR A 292 -5.54 -21.50 -4.39
C THR A 292 -5.55 -20.00 -4.09
N ALA A 293 -4.62 -19.57 -3.25
CA ALA A 293 -4.39 -18.18 -2.87
C ALA A 293 -2.97 -17.72 -3.22
N LEU A 294 -2.77 -16.41 -3.28
CA LEU A 294 -1.47 -15.77 -3.47
C LEU A 294 -0.80 -15.56 -2.11
N HIS A 295 0.29 -16.27 -1.86
CA HIS A 295 1.19 -16.06 -0.72
C HIS A 295 2.26 -15.04 -1.10
N LEU A 296 2.37 -13.95 -0.33
CA LEU A 296 3.37 -12.90 -0.54
C LEU A 296 4.67 -13.23 0.19
N THR A 297 5.77 -13.29 -0.57
CA THR A 297 7.09 -13.71 -0.04
C THR A 297 8.05 -12.54 0.17
N GLY A 298 7.68 -11.33 -0.24
CA GLY A 298 8.46 -10.12 0.00
C GLY A 298 8.31 -9.07 -1.10
N ARG A 299 9.30 -8.19 -1.22
CA ARG A 299 9.37 -7.17 -2.27
C ARG A 299 10.43 -7.50 -3.30
N ASP A 300 10.19 -7.05 -4.52
CA ASP A 300 11.11 -7.08 -5.64
C ASP A 300 11.70 -5.69 -5.94
N ASP A 301 11.06 -4.62 -5.46
CA ASP A 301 11.49 -3.25 -5.66
C ASP A 301 12.19 -2.64 -4.42
N PRO A 302 12.93 -1.52 -4.57
CA PRO A 302 13.70 -0.93 -3.47
C PRO A 302 12.84 -0.10 -2.51
N GLN A 303 11.50 -0.14 -2.62
CA GLN A 303 10.65 0.59 -1.70
C GLN A 303 10.71 -0.05 -0.32
N MET A 304 10.80 0.78 0.71
CA MET A 304 10.79 0.36 2.10
C MET A 304 9.62 1.03 2.82
N LYS A 305 9.16 0.41 3.90
CA LYS A 305 8.20 1.03 4.82
C LYS A 305 8.94 1.77 5.90
N PHE A 306 8.42 2.93 6.29
CA PHE A 306 8.93 3.71 7.41
C PHE A 306 7.75 4.40 8.08
N VAL A 307 7.51 4.11 9.36
CA VAL A 307 6.41 4.69 10.17
C VAL A 307 5.09 4.78 9.38
N SER A 308 4.59 3.63 8.91
CA SER A 308 3.35 3.44 8.12
C SER A 308 3.33 3.96 6.67
N VAL A 309 4.40 4.60 6.17
CA VAL A 309 4.46 5.06 4.77
C VAL A 309 5.43 4.27 3.92
N LEU A 310 5.07 4.03 2.66
CA LEU A 310 5.96 3.42 1.68
C LEU A 310 6.79 4.53 1.01
N VAL A 311 8.11 4.44 1.11
CA VAL A 311 9.07 5.41 0.57
C VAL A 311 10.23 4.68 -0.08
N THR A 312 10.75 5.25 -1.18
CA THR A 312 11.96 4.74 -1.81
C THR A 312 13.17 5.52 -1.26
N PRO A 313 14.28 4.88 -0.86
CA PRO A 313 15.48 5.59 -0.41
C PRO A 313 15.97 6.63 -1.43
N ARG A 314 15.76 6.36 -2.72
CA ARG A 314 16.05 7.30 -3.82
C ARG A 314 15.17 8.55 -3.78
N GLU A 315 13.89 8.46 -3.43
CA GLU A 315 13.01 9.63 -3.33
C GLU A 315 13.51 10.61 -2.26
N ILE A 316 14.08 10.09 -1.17
CA ILE A 316 14.68 10.90 -0.10
C ILE A 316 16.01 11.49 -0.55
N ALA A 317 16.88 10.65 -1.13
CA ALA A 317 18.20 11.07 -1.58
C ALA A 317 18.13 12.12 -2.69
N ASP A 318 17.24 11.97 -3.68
CA ASP A 318 17.07 12.94 -4.77
C ASP A 318 16.66 14.32 -4.19
N VAL A 319 15.75 14.36 -3.19
CA VAL A 319 15.38 15.61 -2.52
C VAL A 319 16.55 16.26 -1.77
N ALA A 320 17.42 15.45 -1.17
CA ALA A 320 18.62 15.94 -0.50
C ALA A 320 19.67 16.45 -1.49
N LEU A 321 19.91 15.70 -2.58
CA LEU A 321 20.87 16.00 -3.65
C LEU A 321 20.47 17.21 -4.50
N ASP A 322 19.18 17.58 -4.53
CA ASP A 322 18.73 18.84 -5.12
C ASP A 322 19.19 20.10 -4.32
N ASP A 323 19.88 19.96 -3.19
CA ASP A 323 20.52 21.07 -2.48
C ASP A 323 21.98 21.21 -2.95
N PRO A 324 22.41 22.40 -3.43
CA PRO A 324 23.75 22.59 -4.02
C PRO A 324 24.88 22.40 -3.00
N GLU A 325 24.60 22.41 -1.70
CA GLU A 325 25.59 22.16 -0.65
C GLU A 325 25.73 20.67 -0.31
N VAL A 326 24.96 19.77 -0.94
CA VAL A 326 25.03 18.32 -0.75
C VAL A 326 25.75 17.67 -1.93
N ARG A 327 26.83 16.94 -1.65
CA ARG A 327 27.60 16.20 -2.65
C ARG A 327 27.14 14.75 -2.81
N ASP A 328 26.71 14.13 -1.72
CA ASP A 328 26.28 12.74 -1.71
C ASP A 328 25.31 12.49 -0.54
N ALA A 329 24.48 11.45 -0.64
CA ALA A 329 23.49 11.09 0.37
C ALA A 329 23.32 9.57 0.52
N GLN A 330 23.10 9.12 1.75
CA GLN A 330 22.84 7.73 2.12
C GLN A 330 21.71 7.67 3.16
N ILE A 331 20.80 6.73 2.98
CA ILE A 331 19.68 6.51 3.89
C ILE A 331 20.04 5.36 4.81
N VAL A 332 19.90 5.57 6.11
CA VAL A 332 20.19 4.56 7.14
C VAL A 332 18.94 4.33 7.97
N VAL A 333 18.55 3.08 8.13
CA VAL A 333 17.38 2.70 8.92
C VAL A 333 17.84 1.81 10.05
N TYR A 334 17.55 2.22 11.27
CA TYR A 334 17.86 1.50 12.49
C TYR A 334 16.61 0.80 13.00
N ARG A 335 16.75 -0.44 13.49
CA ARG A 335 15.67 -1.19 14.16
C ARG A 335 14.38 -1.21 13.31
N HIS A 336 14.55 -1.47 12.01
CA HIS A 336 13.47 -1.46 11.02
C HIS A 336 12.30 -2.36 11.45
N GLY A 337 11.07 -1.85 11.37
CA GLY A 337 9.86 -2.58 11.76
C GLY A 337 9.60 -2.70 13.27
N THR A 338 10.39 -2.04 14.12
CA THR A 338 10.15 -1.96 15.58
C THR A 338 9.48 -0.62 15.95
N PRO A 339 8.87 -0.51 17.15
CA PRO A 339 8.36 0.78 17.65
C PRO A 339 9.42 1.89 17.80
N THR A 340 10.71 1.51 17.80
CA THR A 340 11.84 2.45 17.91
C THR A 340 12.59 2.59 16.59
N GLU A 341 11.92 2.24 15.48
CA GLU A 341 12.41 2.44 14.12
C GLU A 341 12.84 3.90 13.93
N HIS A 342 14.02 4.08 13.34
CA HIS A 342 14.61 5.39 13.16
C HIS A 342 15.29 5.48 11.79
N MET A 343 15.07 6.57 11.07
CA MET A 343 15.68 6.85 9.78
C MET A 343 16.60 8.05 9.86
N GLN A 344 17.87 7.83 9.52
CA GLN A 344 18.88 8.88 9.40
C GLN A 344 19.27 9.09 7.94
N VAL A 345 19.20 10.34 7.48
CA VAL A 345 19.72 10.73 6.16
C VAL A 345 21.14 11.27 6.35
N ARG A 346 22.15 10.45 6.05
CA ARG A 346 23.55 10.85 6.08
C ARG A 346 23.89 11.60 4.78
N VAL A 347 24.41 12.82 4.89
CA VAL A 347 24.80 13.65 3.75
C VAL A 347 26.26 14.09 3.84
N VAL A 348 26.90 14.18 2.68
CA VAL A 348 28.26 14.70 2.57
C VAL A 348 28.17 16.13 2.04
N ALA A 349 28.57 17.10 2.86
CA ALA A 349 28.47 18.52 2.51
C ALA A 349 29.62 18.99 1.61
N THR A 350 29.41 20.10 0.89
CA THR A 350 30.48 20.87 0.25
C THR A 350 31.38 21.55 1.31
N PRO A 351 32.69 21.74 1.02
CA PRO A 351 33.60 22.38 1.97
C PRO A 351 33.12 23.79 2.39
N GLY A 352 33.16 24.08 3.69
CA GLY A 352 32.77 25.37 4.25
C GLY A 352 31.27 25.53 4.53
N CYS A 353 30.43 24.56 4.18
CA CYS A 353 29.02 24.55 4.53
C CYS A 353 28.83 24.35 6.05
N PRO A 354 28.07 25.23 6.74
CA PRO A 354 27.73 25.04 8.15
C PRO A 354 26.82 23.82 8.36
N ALA A 355 27.34 22.77 8.99
CA ALA A 355 26.65 21.48 9.12
C ALA A 355 25.27 21.56 9.78
N GLU A 356 25.13 22.35 10.85
CA GLU A 356 23.86 22.47 11.58
C GLU A 356 22.78 23.15 10.74
N ALA A 357 23.13 24.22 10.01
CA ALA A 357 22.19 24.92 9.13
C ALA A 357 21.78 24.05 7.93
N LEU A 358 22.69 23.23 7.41
CA LEU A 358 22.40 22.25 6.36
C LEU A 358 21.44 21.19 6.87
N ARG A 359 21.70 20.65 8.07
CA ARG A 359 20.87 19.62 8.70
C ARG A 359 19.41 20.06 8.84
N GLU A 360 19.18 21.21 9.46
CA GLU A 360 17.82 21.71 9.70
C GLU A 360 17.08 22.00 8.38
N ARG A 361 17.78 22.60 7.41
CA ARG A 361 17.22 22.89 6.09
C ARG A 361 16.83 21.62 5.34
N LEU A 362 17.71 20.62 5.30
CA LEU A 362 17.46 19.35 4.63
C LEU A 362 16.34 18.57 5.31
N ARG A 363 16.32 18.55 6.65
CA ARG A 363 15.22 17.93 7.41
C ARG A 363 13.88 18.52 6.99
N ALA A 364 13.74 19.85 7.06
CA ALA A 364 12.51 20.53 6.67
C ALA A 364 12.14 20.27 5.20
N ARG A 365 13.12 20.32 4.29
CA ARG A 365 12.93 20.09 2.86
C ARG A 365 12.45 18.67 2.56
N ILE A 366 13.08 17.65 3.14
CA ILE A 366 12.75 16.24 2.94
C ILE A 366 11.34 15.94 3.46
N LEU A 367 11.05 16.32 4.70
CA LEU A 367 9.72 16.10 5.30
C LEU A 367 8.60 16.81 4.53
N THR A 368 8.90 17.92 3.84
CA THR A 368 7.92 18.66 3.04
C THR A 368 7.75 18.12 1.63
N ARG A 369 8.84 17.67 0.97
CA ARG A 369 8.84 17.32 -0.45
C ARG A 369 8.64 15.84 -0.73
N VAL A 370 9.05 14.96 0.19
CA VAL A 370 8.79 13.52 0.06
C VAL A 370 7.35 13.27 0.50
N TYR A 371 6.53 12.76 -0.41
CA TYR A 371 5.10 12.59 -0.17
C TYR A 371 4.87 11.65 1.03
N ARG A 372 3.94 12.03 1.92
CA ARG A 372 3.57 11.36 3.19
C ARG A 372 4.62 11.36 4.30
N LEU A 373 5.92 11.53 4.01
CA LEU A 373 6.98 11.38 5.01
C LEU A 373 6.86 12.36 6.18
N GLY A 374 6.62 13.65 5.92
CA GLY A 374 6.45 14.63 6.99
C GLY A 374 5.24 14.39 7.89
N TRP A 375 4.21 13.71 7.38
CA TRP A 375 3.08 13.31 8.22
C TRP A 375 3.42 12.09 9.08
N ALA A 376 4.07 11.08 8.49
CA ALA A 376 4.51 9.89 9.21
C ALA A 376 5.46 10.25 10.38
N VAL A 377 6.37 11.19 10.15
CA VAL A 377 7.29 11.69 11.18
C VAL A 377 6.60 12.63 12.17
N GLY A 378 5.44 13.20 11.82
CA GLY A 378 4.71 14.15 12.67
C GLY A 378 4.35 13.60 14.04
N SER A 379 3.93 12.33 14.09
CA SER A 379 3.54 11.63 15.33
C SER A 379 4.74 11.10 16.14
N ALA A 380 5.94 11.08 15.55
CA ALA A 380 7.18 10.65 16.20
C ALA A 380 8.37 11.45 15.63
N PRO A 381 8.54 12.74 15.99
CA PRO A 381 9.54 13.61 15.37
C PRO A 381 10.98 13.11 15.50
N GLU A 382 11.27 12.39 16.57
CA GLU A 382 12.55 11.76 16.87
C GLU A 382 12.86 10.53 16.00
N SER A 383 11.89 9.99 15.27
CA SER A 383 12.09 8.82 14.40
C SER A 383 12.87 9.14 13.12
N PHE A 384 13.08 10.42 12.81
CA PHE A 384 13.81 10.86 11.63
C PHE A 384 14.90 11.84 12.03
N ASP A 385 16.07 11.80 11.39
CA ASP A 385 17.10 12.86 11.47
C ASP A 385 17.92 12.98 10.19
N VAL A 386 18.69 14.06 10.09
CA VAL A 386 19.68 14.27 9.04
C VAL A 386 21.03 14.38 9.73
N GLN A 387 22.09 13.80 9.16
CA GLN A 387 23.43 13.88 9.71
C GLN A 387 24.42 14.29 8.61
N VAL A 388 25.22 15.32 8.86
CA VAL A 388 26.36 15.65 7.99
C VAL A 388 27.54 14.78 8.40
N VAL A 389 28.09 14.02 7.45
CA VAL A 389 29.21 13.10 7.66
C VAL A 389 30.37 13.42 6.73
N GLU A 390 31.59 13.08 7.15
CA GLU A 390 32.78 13.27 6.31
C GLU A 390 32.79 12.30 5.11
N ALA A 391 32.30 11.08 5.33
CA ALA A 391 32.20 10.04 4.32
C ALA A 391 30.99 9.13 4.59
N LEU A 392 30.41 8.58 3.52
CA LEU A 392 29.33 7.60 3.60
C LEU A 392 29.87 6.20 3.91
N ALA A 393 29.02 5.34 4.47
CA ALA A 393 29.38 3.96 4.73
C ALA A 393 29.57 3.19 3.40
N VAL A 394 30.63 2.40 3.31
CA VAL A 394 30.95 1.57 2.14
C VAL A 394 30.83 0.08 2.48
N ASN A 395 30.38 -0.72 1.53
CA ASN A 395 30.41 -2.16 1.68
C ASN A 395 31.87 -2.65 1.62
N PRO A 396 32.41 -3.30 2.65
CA PRO A 396 33.83 -3.66 2.72
C PRO A 396 34.24 -4.69 1.66
N ARG A 397 33.30 -5.46 1.10
CA ARG A 397 33.57 -6.49 0.09
C ARG A 397 33.57 -5.92 -1.33
N THR A 398 32.68 -4.98 -1.62
CA THR A 398 32.49 -4.44 -2.98
C THR A 398 33.02 -3.03 -3.17
N TYR A 399 33.40 -2.35 -2.08
CA TYR A 399 33.78 -0.94 -2.03
C TYR A 399 32.74 0.02 -2.62
N LYS A 400 31.50 -0.43 -2.77
CA LYS A 400 30.37 0.39 -3.22
C LYS A 400 29.72 1.07 -2.02
N THR A 401 29.30 2.31 -2.19
CA THR A 401 28.44 3.03 -1.24
C THR A 401 26.98 2.64 -1.51
N PRO A 402 26.36 1.77 -0.69
CA PRO A 402 24.95 1.46 -0.86
C PRO A 402 24.11 2.70 -0.54
N LEU A 403 23.02 2.91 -1.29
CA LEU A 403 22.09 4.01 -1.03
C LEU A 403 21.30 3.80 0.26
N LEU A 404 20.95 2.56 0.58
CA LEU A 404 20.24 2.16 1.79
C LEU A 404 21.14 1.26 2.64
N VAL A 405 21.22 1.56 3.93
CA VAL A 405 21.85 0.73 4.95
C VAL A 405 20.79 0.40 6.00
N GLN A 406 20.71 -0.88 6.39
CA GLN A 406 19.88 -1.31 7.52
C GLN A 406 20.80 -1.71 8.67
N GLU A 407 20.63 -1.06 9.82
CA GLU A 407 21.36 -1.34 11.05
C GLU A 407 20.39 -1.92 12.08
N THR A 408 20.86 -2.91 12.84
CA THR A 408 20.03 -3.68 13.78
C THR A 408 19.73 -2.92 15.06
#